data_AF-A0A644XNK0-F1
#
_entry.id   AF-A0A644XNK0-F1
#
_cell.length_a   1.000
_cell.length_b   1.000
_cell.length_c   1.000
_cell.angle_alpha   90.00
_cell.angle_beta   90.00
_cell.angle_gamma   90.00
#
_symmetry.space_group_name_H-M   'P 1'
#
loop_
_entity.id
_entity.type
_entity.pdbx_description
1 polymer ?
#
loop_
_entity_poly.entity_id
_entity_poly.type
_entity_poly.pdbx_seq_one_letter_code
_entity_poly.pdbx_strand_id
1 'polypeptide(L)'
;MDGWFPEERVTVYEAASMYTRNAAFVSYKEDRKGTIEPGKLADFVLLDTDVFRTETEKIKDICVKKPIRAENSYTPVNDRAGAFDNNHE
;
A
#
# COMPACT_ATOMS: atom_id res chain seq x y z
N MET A 1 15.86 -9.21 -7.25
CA MET A 1 16.06 -10.42 -6.39
C MET A 1 15.05 -11.47 -6.83
N ASP A 2 15.45 -12.73 -7.03
CA ASP A 2 14.56 -13.73 -7.64
C ASP A 2 13.60 -14.48 -6.69
N GLY A 3 13.69 -14.29 -5.38
CA GLY A 3 12.81 -14.95 -4.41
C GLY A 3 13.08 -16.45 -4.28
N TRP A 4 12.37 -17.12 -3.35
CA TRP A 4 12.54 -18.56 -3.09
C TRP A 4 11.89 -19.42 -4.18
N PHE A 5 10.72 -19.01 -4.67
CA PHE A 5 10.00 -19.64 -5.79
C PHE A 5 9.66 -18.55 -6.82
N PRO A 6 10.53 -18.31 -7.82
CA PRO A 6 10.32 -17.27 -8.83
C PRO A 6 9.00 -17.39 -9.59
N GLU A 7 8.51 -18.63 -9.76
CA GLU A 7 7.29 -18.96 -10.50
C GLU A 7 6.01 -18.57 -9.75
N GLU A 8 6.06 -18.54 -8.41
CA GLU A 8 4.95 -18.15 -7.52
C GLU A 8 4.90 -16.63 -7.29
N ARG A 9 5.70 -15.86 -8.04
CA ARG A 9 5.78 -14.41 -7.89
C ARG A 9 4.53 -13.76 -8.45
N VAL A 10 3.84 -13.02 -7.59
CA VAL A 10 2.71 -12.18 -7.99
C VAL A 10 3.18 -10.93 -8.73
N THR A 11 2.38 -10.50 -9.69
CA THR A 11 2.52 -9.19 -10.33
C THR A 11 2.23 -8.06 -9.34
N VAL A 12 2.73 -6.85 -9.64
CA VAL A 12 2.42 -5.64 -8.85
C VAL A 12 0.90 -5.39 -8.74
N TYR A 13 0.16 -5.69 -9.82
CA TYR A 13 -1.30 -5.56 -9.83
C TYR A 13 -2.01 -6.56 -8.92
N GLU A 14 -1.55 -7.82 -8.91
CA GLU A 14 -2.07 -8.83 -7.99
C GLU A 14 -1.76 -8.45 -6.54
N ALA A 15 -0.53 -8.00 -6.25
CA ALA A 15 -0.17 -7.51 -4.93
C ALA A 15 -1.06 -6.33 -4.50
N ALA A 16 -1.25 -5.32 -5.36
CA ALA A 16 -2.13 -4.19 -5.08
C ALA A 16 -3.58 -4.65 -4.82
N SER A 17 -4.09 -5.61 -5.60
CA SER A 17 -5.42 -6.20 -5.41
C SER A 17 -5.54 -6.96 -4.09
N MET A 18 -4.48 -7.66 -3.67
CA MET A 18 -4.41 -8.37 -2.39
C MET A 18 -4.57 -7.41 -1.21
N TYR A 19 -3.89 -6.26 -1.25
CA TYR A 19 -3.94 -5.25 -0.18
C TYR A 19 -5.17 -4.33 -0.22
N THR A 20 -5.99 -4.39 -1.26
CA THR A 20 -7.16 -3.53 -1.43
C THR A 20 -8.45 -4.35 -1.51
N ARG A 21 -8.84 -4.76 -2.71
CA ARG A 21 -10.09 -5.46 -2.99
C ARG A 21 -10.18 -6.79 -2.25
N ASN A 22 -9.14 -7.63 -2.30
CA ASN A 22 -9.21 -8.96 -1.71
C ASN A 22 -9.16 -8.89 -0.18
N ALA A 23 -8.39 -7.95 0.39
CA ALA A 23 -8.41 -7.69 1.83
C ALA A 23 -9.80 -7.24 2.31
N ALA A 24 -10.48 -6.38 1.54
CA ALA A 24 -11.85 -5.97 1.85
C ALA A 24 -12.83 -7.17 1.79
N PHE A 25 -12.71 -8.02 0.77
CA PHE A 25 -13.53 -9.22 0.62
C PHE A 25 -13.35 -10.22 1.78
N VAL A 26 -12.10 -10.57 2.13
CA VAL A 26 -11.81 -11.48 3.26
C VAL A 26 -12.28 -10.90 4.59
N SER A 27 -12.38 -9.57 4.68
CA SER A 27 -12.89 -8.87 5.87
C SER A 27 -14.41 -8.63 5.85
N TYR A 28 -15.14 -9.09 4.84
CA TYR A 28 -16.57 -8.81 4.63
C TYR A 28 -16.89 -7.30 4.60
N LYS A 29 -16.04 -6.53 3.92
CA LYS A 29 -16.14 -5.06 3.78
C LYS A 29 -16.09 -4.61 2.32
N GLU A 30 -16.23 -5.52 1.37
CA GLU A 30 -16.17 -5.26 -0.07
C GLU A 30 -17.31 -4.38 -0.59
N ASP A 31 -18.43 -4.34 0.13
CA ASP A 31 -19.56 -3.45 -0.12
C ASP A 31 -19.25 -1.99 0.28
N ARG A 32 -18.29 -1.80 1.19
CA ARG A 32 -17.95 -0.50 1.78
C ARG A 32 -16.61 0.06 1.34
N LYS A 33 -15.59 -0.78 1.07
CA LYS A 33 -14.23 -0.33 0.70
C LYS A 33 -13.46 -1.35 -0.14
N GLY A 34 -12.22 -0.99 -0.49
CA GLY A 34 -11.29 -1.85 -1.24
C GLY A 34 -11.26 -1.57 -2.75
N THR A 35 -12.19 -0.78 -3.28
CA THR A 35 -12.21 -0.29 -4.67
C THR A 35 -12.73 1.15 -4.72
N ILE A 36 -12.40 1.87 -5.80
CA ILE A 36 -12.90 3.23 -6.05
C ILE A 36 -14.15 3.13 -6.95
N GLU A 37 -15.31 3.07 -6.31
CA GLU A 37 -16.61 2.94 -6.98
C GLU A 37 -17.67 3.82 -6.27
N PRO A 38 -18.68 4.34 -6.99
CA PRO A 38 -19.76 5.08 -6.36
C PRO A 38 -20.45 4.30 -5.24
N GLY A 39 -20.69 4.95 -4.10
CA GLY A 39 -21.32 4.32 -2.92
C GLY A 39 -20.33 3.71 -1.92
N LYS A 40 -19.05 3.56 -2.26
CA LYS A 40 -17.99 3.11 -1.34
C LYS A 40 -17.29 4.29 -0.66
N LEU A 41 -16.57 3.98 0.43
CA LEU A 41 -15.73 4.95 1.13
C LEU A 41 -14.61 5.46 0.22
N ALA A 42 -14.34 6.77 0.30
CA ALA A 42 -13.14 7.37 -0.27
C ALA A 42 -11.92 7.02 0.62
N ASP A 43 -11.47 5.78 0.54
CA ASP A 43 -10.27 5.24 1.22
C ASP A 43 -9.20 4.91 0.17
N PHE A 44 -8.32 5.87 -0.11
CA PHE A 44 -7.25 5.74 -1.10
C PHE A 44 -6.03 6.59 -0.73
N VAL A 45 -4.89 6.29 -1.37
CA VAL A 45 -3.63 7.03 -1.20
C VAL A 45 -3.18 7.62 -2.52
N LEU A 46 -2.63 8.83 -2.48
CA LEU A 46 -1.90 9.42 -3.59
C LEU A 46 -0.43 9.07 -3.44
N LEU A 47 0.10 8.32 -4.39
CA LEU A 47 1.52 8.01 -4.52
C LEU A 47 2.20 9.08 -5.38
N ASP A 48 3.48 9.36 -5.13
CA ASP A 48 4.24 10.29 -5.96
C ASP A 48 4.77 9.69 -7.26
N THR A 49 4.72 8.36 -7.35
CA THR A 49 5.23 7.58 -8.47
C THR A 49 4.21 6.51 -8.84
N ASP A 50 4.09 6.23 -10.13
CA ASP A 50 3.26 5.12 -10.62
C ASP A 50 3.91 3.78 -10.26
N VAL A 51 3.31 3.09 -9.28
CA VAL A 51 3.78 1.80 -8.79
C VAL A 51 3.77 0.71 -9.87
N PHE A 52 2.91 0.79 -10.88
CA PHE A 52 2.81 -0.22 -11.95
C PHE A 52 3.91 -0.08 -13.01
N ARG A 53 4.62 1.05 -13.01
CA ARG A 53 5.74 1.34 -13.92
C ARG A 53 7.09 1.42 -13.19
N THR A 54 7.08 1.22 -11.87
CA THR A 54 8.28 1.26 -11.04
C THR A 54 8.92 -0.11 -10.99
N GLU A 55 10.25 -0.16 -11.07
CA GLU A 55 11.01 -1.40 -10.83
C GLU A 55 10.69 -1.95 -9.43
N THR A 56 10.44 -3.25 -9.32
CA THR A 56 9.98 -3.90 -8.08
C THR A 56 10.85 -3.54 -6.87
N GLU A 57 12.17 -3.48 -7.04
CA GLU A 57 13.14 -3.13 -5.99
C GLU A 57 12.98 -1.71 -5.45
N LYS A 58 12.45 -0.78 -6.25
CA LYS A 58 12.26 0.64 -5.93
C LYS A 58 10.86 0.95 -5.38
N ILE A 59 9.91 -0.01 -5.45
CA ILE A 59 8.53 0.20 -4.96
C ILE A 59 8.52 0.62 -3.48
N LYS A 60 9.44 0.08 -2.67
CA LYS A 60 9.57 0.42 -1.25
C LYS A 60 9.99 1.87 -0.98
N ASP A 61 10.54 2.56 -1.98
CA ASP A 61 11.03 3.93 -1.88
C ASP A 61 9.96 4.95 -2.34
N ILE A 62 8.82 4.49 -2.87
CA ILE A 62 7.70 5.35 -3.27
C ILE A 62 7.11 6.04 -2.04
N CYS A 63 6.97 7.36 -2.10
CA CYS A 63 6.38 8.13 -1.00
C CYS A 63 4.88 8.27 -1.18
N VAL A 64 4.13 8.09 -0.08
CA VAL A 64 2.74 8.47 0.00
C VAL A 64 2.67 9.99 0.16
N LYS A 65 2.13 10.71 -0.83
CA LYS A 65 1.94 12.17 -0.75
C LYS A 65 0.76 12.54 0.14
N LYS A 66 -0.34 11.79 0.02
CA LYS A 66 -1.55 12.08 0.78
C LYS A 66 -2.43 10.84 0.94
N PRO A 67 -2.68 10.39 2.17
CA PRO A 67 -3.77 9.46 2.43
C PRO A 67 -5.09 10.22 2.50
N ILE A 68 -6.13 9.69 1.87
CA ILE A 68 -7.51 10.16 1.98
C ILE A 68 -8.31 9.00 2.54
N ARG A 69 -8.85 9.21 3.74
CA ARG A 69 -9.69 8.22 4.43
C ARG A 69 -10.97 8.92 4.88
N ALA A 70 -12.11 8.36 4.49
CA ALA A 70 -13.40 8.81 4.99
C ALA A 70 -13.65 8.39 6.46
N GLU A 71 -12.89 7.42 6.98
CA GLU A 71 -12.90 7.00 8.39
C GLU A 71 -11.81 7.73 9.19
N ASN A 72 -12.21 8.67 10.05
CA ASN A 72 -11.34 9.52 10.87
C ASN A 72 -10.38 8.72 11.78
N SER A 73 -9.07 8.86 11.55
CA SER A 73 -7.98 9.10 12.54
C SER A 73 -6.63 8.87 11.85
N TYR A 74 -6.09 9.89 11.17
CA TYR A 74 -4.72 9.80 10.66
C TYR A 74 -3.74 9.91 11.83
N THR A 75 -3.08 8.80 12.16
CA THR A 75 -1.78 8.81 12.82
C THR A 75 -0.71 8.70 11.74
N PRO A 76 0.22 9.67 11.61
CA PRO A 76 1.36 9.52 10.71
C PRO A 76 2.17 8.29 11.16
N VAL A 77 2.15 7.22 10.38
CA VAL A 77 3.10 6.12 10.53
C VAL A 77 4.34 6.45 9.71
N ASN A 78 5.29 7.13 10.37
CA ASN A 78 6.67 7.42 9.96
C ASN A 78 6.89 8.16 8.63
N ASP A 79 7.06 9.47 8.75
CA ASP A 79 8.00 10.24 7.94
C ASP A 79 9.42 9.67 8.14
N ARG A 80 9.82 8.68 7.34
CA ARG A 80 11.22 8.22 7.33
C ARG A 80 12.10 9.23 6.60
N ALA A 81 12.40 10.32 7.30
CA ALA A 81 13.62 11.08 7.13
C ALA A 81 14.40 11.02 8.46
N GLY A 82 15.34 10.06 8.55
CA GLY A 82 16.41 10.03 9.56
C GLY A 82 16.04 9.53 10.96
N ALA A 83 16.32 8.25 11.23
CA ALA A 83 16.76 7.75 12.54
C ALA A 83 17.22 6.29 12.40
N PHE A 84 18.44 6.09 11.91
CA PHE A 84 19.26 5.00 12.43
C PHE A 84 19.88 5.56 13.71
N ASP A 85 19.29 5.24 14.86
CA ASP A 85 19.97 5.39 16.14
C ASP A 85 20.74 4.09 16.40
N ASN A 86 22.03 4.12 16.06
CA ASN A 86 23.03 3.20 16.57
C ASN A 86 23.63 3.85 17.81
N ASN A 87 23.30 3.35 19.01
CA ASN A 87 24.09 3.44 20.26
C ASN A 87 23.52 2.36 21.21
N HIS A 88 24.29 1.32 21.58
CA HIS A 88 24.95 1.17 22.90
C HIS A 88 24.02 1.62 24.05
N GLU A 89 23.51 0.74 24.92
CA GLU A 89 24.16 -0.32 25.73
C GLU A 89 23.29 -1.57 25.91
#